data_AF-A0A948SSI5-F1
#
_entry.id   AF-A0A948SSI5-F1
#
_cell.length_a   1.000
_cell.length_b   1.000
_cell.length_c   1.000
_cell.angle_alpha   90.00
_cell.angle_beta   90.00
_cell.angle_gamma   90.00
#
_symmetry.space_group_name_H-M   'P 1'
#
loop_
_entity.id
_entity.type
_entity.pdbx_description
1 polymer ?
#
loop_
_entity_poly.entity_id
_entity_poly.type
_entity_poly.pdbx_seq_one_letter_code
_entity_poly.pdbx_strand_id
1 'polypeptide(L)'
;MGQRSVRHVLIVNQHGDNRGDEAAMHGMLTGISRAAGGEVRFTVIHQIAHDSSARELADSSGFDVGWISLKLSPLEGLRLVAYLITRISALLGPVGRATIAAYRGTDVVVSAPGGPYFGDIYIGHEPVHWLYVWMARIHKKPVMLYATSAGPFERVWANPFRRFTYRMFEMLFVREEISAAHIRALFGTRRRNVDVRVTVDAALQVSVPAATRDASLRRVVVSAIDWKYEGDPAPDARRANYDAAVAAAVAELCGGVASEVILVPQLPGVHRDAPYLERLAERIRAVAGDGATVTVFDESRDMLAQRALFASADFVVAGRYHPAVFALSAGVAQVCIPYEHKATGVLQLAGLSDVVVPINEVTPDRLAAVARHVRDTADEVRVRSRRAAGELAAVSSRTSVAVADLMGGAE
;
A
#
# COMPACT_ATOMS: atom_id res chain seq x y z
N MET A 1 -39.06 10.06 -9.20
CA MET A 1 -37.62 9.79 -8.97
C MET A 1 -37.53 8.74 -7.88
N GLY A 2 -37.28 7.47 -8.25
CA GLY A 2 -37.10 6.42 -7.25
C GLY A 2 -35.85 6.71 -6.41
N GLN A 3 -35.94 6.55 -5.09
CA GLN A 3 -34.77 6.54 -4.22
C GLN A 3 -33.77 5.52 -4.79
N ARG A 4 -32.62 5.98 -5.29
CA ARG A 4 -31.51 5.07 -5.58
C ARG A 4 -31.15 4.40 -4.26
N SER A 5 -31.27 3.07 -4.18
CA SER A 5 -30.81 2.33 -3.00
C SER A 5 -29.33 2.66 -2.76
N VAL A 6 -28.99 2.99 -1.51
CA VAL A 6 -27.60 3.25 -1.11
C VAL A 6 -26.79 2.00 -1.46
N ARG A 7 -25.75 2.17 -2.28
CA ARG A 7 -24.87 1.06 -2.69
C ARG A 7 -23.98 0.67 -1.53
N HIS A 8 -23.72 -0.61 -1.35
CA HIS A 8 -22.94 -1.12 -0.24
C HIS A 8 -21.75 -1.96 -0.74
N VAL A 9 -20.56 -1.59 -0.28
CA VAL A 9 -19.30 -2.27 -0.58
C VAL A 9 -18.72 -2.87 0.70
N LEU A 10 -18.48 -4.17 0.68
CA LEU A 10 -17.78 -4.89 1.74
C LEU A 10 -16.31 -5.07 1.36
N ILE A 11 -15.43 -4.49 2.17
CA ILE A 11 -13.99 -4.55 2.00
C ILE A 11 -13.43 -5.61 2.94
N VAL A 12 -12.58 -6.47 2.40
CA VAL A 12 -11.90 -7.56 3.12
C VAL A 12 -10.41 -7.52 2.85
N ASN A 13 -9.62 -8.23 3.66
CA ASN A 13 -8.16 -8.28 3.52
C ASN A 13 -7.46 -6.91 3.65
N GLN A 14 -8.09 -5.96 4.34
CA GLN A 14 -7.46 -4.68 4.64
C GLN A 14 -6.37 -4.87 5.69
N HIS A 15 -5.13 -4.58 5.31
CA HIS A 15 -4.01 -4.42 6.23
C HIS A 15 -4.09 -3.04 6.88
N GLY A 16 -3.73 -2.95 8.16
CA GLY A 16 -3.53 -1.66 8.83
C GLY A 16 -2.25 -1.68 9.65
N ASP A 17 -2.08 -0.66 10.50
CA ASP A 17 -0.80 -0.38 11.17
C ASP A 17 0.35 -0.13 10.16
N ASN A 18 -0.01 0.44 9.01
CA ASN A 18 0.88 0.86 7.93
C ASN A 18 0.24 2.04 7.21
N ARG A 19 0.82 3.24 7.40
CA ARG A 19 0.27 4.49 6.83
C ARG A 19 0.18 4.47 5.30
N GLY A 20 0.98 3.62 4.66
CA GLY A 20 0.92 3.36 3.24
C GLY A 20 -0.34 2.59 2.80
N ASP A 21 -0.63 1.47 3.45
CA ASP A 21 -1.82 0.65 3.13
C ASP A 21 -3.13 1.39 3.48
N GLU A 22 -3.08 2.25 4.51
CA GLU A 22 -4.14 3.20 4.86
C GLU A 22 -4.38 4.20 3.71
N ALA A 23 -3.32 4.79 3.15
CA ALA A 23 -3.43 5.71 2.02
C ALA A 23 -3.99 5.03 0.75
N ALA A 24 -3.64 3.76 0.52
CA ALA A 24 -4.20 2.97 -0.57
C ALA A 24 -5.70 2.70 -0.34
N MET A 25 -6.10 2.37 0.89
CA MET A 25 -7.52 2.22 1.24
C MET A 25 -8.29 3.52 1.01
N HIS A 26 -7.77 4.65 1.50
CA HIS A 26 -8.39 5.96 1.29
C HIS A 26 -8.55 6.31 -0.20
N GLY A 27 -7.53 5.99 -1.00
CA GLY A 27 -7.58 6.11 -2.45
C GLY A 27 -8.68 5.25 -3.08
N MET A 28 -8.81 4.01 -2.64
CA MET A 28 -9.88 3.10 -3.07
C MET A 28 -11.28 3.62 -2.70
N LEU A 29 -11.50 4.04 -1.45
CA LEU A 29 -12.79 4.57 -1.00
C LEU A 29 -13.19 5.80 -1.79
N THR A 30 -12.27 6.76 -1.93
CA THR A 30 -12.48 8.01 -2.68
C THR A 30 -12.78 7.72 -4.15
N GLY A 31 -12.00 6.84 -4.76
CA GLY A 31 -12.19 6.44 -6.16
C GLY A 31 -13.54 5.78 -6.40
N ILE A 32 -13.93 4.82 -5.55
CA ILE A 32 -15.22 4.12 -5.67
C ILE A 32 -16.39 5.09 -5.49
N SER A 33 -16.35 5.95 -4.47
CA SER A 33 -17.39 6.94 -4.23
C SER A 33 -17.53 7.90 -5.43
N ARG A 34 -16.41 8.40 -5.97
CA ARG A 34 -16.40 9.23 -7.18
C ARG A 34 -17.00 8.51 -8.40
N ALA A 35 -16.61 7.27 -8.62
CA ALA A 35 -17.08 6.47 -9.77
C ALA A 35 -18.56 6.08 -9.65
N ALA A 36 -19.07 5.86 -8.44
CA ALA A 36 -20.45 5.48 -8.21
C ALA A 36 -21.44 6.64 -8.48
N GLY A 37 -21.01 7.90 -8.34
CA GLY A 37 -21.84 9.08 -8.60
C GLY A 37 -23.06 9.21 -7.67
N GLY A 38 -22.98 8.63 -6.47
CA GLY A 38 -24.06 8.60 -5.47
C GLY A 38 -23.53 8.14 -4.10
N GLU A 39 -24.43 8.02 -3.12
CA GLU A 39 -24.08 7.57 -1.77
C GLU A 39 -23.62 6.11 -1.78
N VAL A 40 -22.45 5.86 -1.21
CA VAL A 40 -21.87 4.52 -1.05
C VAL A 40 -21.58 4.30 0.43
N ARG A 41 -22.16 3.22 0.97
CA ARG A 41 -21.84 2.73 2.30
C ARG A 41 -20.67 1.76 2.21
N PHE A 42 -19.70 1.89 3.12
CA PHE A 42 -18.58 0.98 3.20
C PHE A 42 -18.64 0.17 4.50
N THR A 43 -18.30 -1.11 4.44
CA THR A 43 -18.00 -1.92 5.63
C THR A 43 -16.64 -2.56 5.43
N VAL A 44 -15.74 -2.46 6.40
CA VAL A 44 -14.40 -3.02 6.34
C VAL A 44 -14.26 -4.12 7.40
N ILE A 45 -13.90 -5.32 6.94
CA ILE A 45 -13.43 -6.39 7.80
C ILE A 45 -11.91 -6.33 7.85
N HIS A 46 -11.37 -6.05 9.04
CA HIS A 46 -9.95 -5.78 9.23
C HIS A 46 -9.31 -6.69 10.28
N GLN A 47 -7.98 -6.78 10.23
CA GLN A 47 -7.15 -7.51 11.21
C GLN A 47 -6.24 -6.58 12.04
N ILE A 48 -6.51 -5.27 12.00
CA ILE A 48 -5.72 -4.24 12.69
C ILE A 48 -5.55 -4.57 14.18
N ALA A 49 -4.31 -4.42 14.69
CA ALA A 49 -3.98 -4.82 16.05
C ALA A 49 -4.58 -3.88 17.10
N HIS A 50 -4.85 -2.62 16.75
CA HIS A 50 -5.39 -1.62 17.66
C HIS A 50 -6.69 -1.00 17.12
N ASP A 51 -7.77 -1.04 17.92
CA ASP A 51 -9.06 -0.44 17.56
C ASP A 51 -8.99 1.09 17.40
N SER A 52 -8.00 1.74 18.04
CA SER A 52 -7.70 3.16 17.86
C SER A 52 -7.26 3.49 16.43
N SER A 53 -6.38 2.66 15.84
CA SER A 53 -5.92 2.84 14.46
C SER A 53 -7.08 2.73 13.46
N ALA A 54 -8.06 1.86 13.71
CA ALA A 54 -9.26 1.74 12.86
C ALA A 54 -10.15 2.99 12.95
N ARG A 55 -10.29 3.60 14.13
CA ARG A 55 -11.03 4.86 14.32
C ARG A 55 -10.30 6.04 13.68
N GLU A 56 -9.00 6.17 13.89
CA GLU A 56 -8.17 7.19 13.23
C GLU A 56 -8.28 7.10 11.70
N LEU A 57 -8.29 5.88 11.16
CA LEU A 57 -8.48 5.64 9.73
C LEU A 57 -9.87 6.04 9.26
N ALA A 58 -10.91 5.78 10.07
CA ALA A 58 -12.27 6.23 9.79
C ALA A 58 -12.35 7.76 9.72
N ASP A 59 -11.86 8.43 10.76
CA ASP A 59 -11.89 9.89 10.91
C ASP A 59 -11.10 10.58 9.79
N SER A 60 -9.92 10.06 9.45
CA SER A 60 -9.08 10.60 8.37
C SER A 60 -9.59 10.26 6.97
N SER A 61 -10.41 9.22 6.81
CA SER A 61 -10.95 8.85 5.50
C SER A 61 -12.07 9.76 5.00
N GLY A 62 -12.78 10.44 5.92
CA GLY A 62 -13.97 11.25 5.58
C GLY A 62 -15.19 10.43 5.13
N PHE A 63 -15.18 9.10 5.34
CA PHE A 63 -16.29 8.20 5.02
C PHE A 63 -16.90 7.61 6.30
N ASP A 64 -18.22 7.42 6.31
CA ASP A 64 -18.89 6.59 7.32
C ASP A 64 -18.65 5.11 6.99
N VAL A 65 -17.64 4.54 7.64
CA VAL A 65 -17.20 3.15 7.44
C VAL A 65 -17.65 2.29 8.62
N GLY A 66 -18.40 1.23 8.33
CA GLY A 66 -18.68 0.19 9.32
C GLY A 66 -17.46 -0.70 9.55
N TRP A 67 -16.95 -0.76 10.78
CA TRP A 67 -15.76 -1.56 11.10
C TRP A 67 -16.12 -2.88 11.79
N ILE A 68 -15.57 -3.98 11.26
CA ILE A 68 -15.69 -5.31 11.87
C ILE A 68 -14.27 -5.84 12.11
N SER A 69 -13.86 -5.84 13.38
CA SER A 69 -12.59 -6.44 13.80
C SER A 69 -12.71 -7.96 13.77
N LEU A 70 -11.93 -8.62 12.92
CA LEU A 70 -11.95 -10.08 12.79
C LEU A 70 -10.84 -10.75 13.60
N LYS A 71 -10.60 -10.28 14.82
CA LYS A 71 -9.87 -11.06 15.84
C LYS A 71 -10.79 -12.18 16.36
N LEU A 72 -10.94 -13.22 15.55
CA LEU A 72 -11.71 -14.39 15.97
C LEU A 72 -10.93 -15.12 17.06
N SER A 73 -11.53 -15.21 18.24
CA SER A 73 -11.12 -16.25 19.19
C SER A 73 -11.30 -17.63 18.54
N PRO A 74 -10.55 -18.67 18.95
CA PRO A 74 -10.73 -20.02 18.41
C PRO A 74 -12.18 -20.49 18.41
N LEU A 75 -12.97 -20.08 19.41
CA LEU A 75 -14.40 -20.37 19.50
C LEU A 75 -15.23 -19.64 18.43
N GLU A 76 -14.99 -18.35 18.20
CA GLU A 76 -15.68 -17.60 17.13
C GLU A 76 -15.31 -18.16 15.74
N GLY A 77 -14.06 -18.57 15.55
CA GLY A 77 -13.60 -19.27 14.35
C GLY A 77 -14.35 -20.58 14.13
N LEU A 78 -14.42 -21.43 15.16
CA LEU A 78 -15.15 -22.71 15.09
C LEU A 78 -16.65 -22.50 14.80
N ARG A 79 -17.27 -21.50 15.44
CA ARG A 79 -18.68 -21.13 15.21
C ARG A 79 -18.93 -20.67 13.78
N LEU A 80 -18.02 -19.86 13.23
CA LEU A 80 -18.10 -19.42 11.84
C LEU A 80 -17.99 -20.62 10.88
N VAL A 81 -17.01 -21.51 11.09
CA VAL A 81 -16.86 -22.73 10.29
C VAL A 81 -18.11 -23.63 10.39
N ALA A 82 -18.63 -23.85 11.59
CA ALA A 82 -19.85 -24.63 11.81
C ALA A 82 -21.06 -24.01 11.09
N TYR A 83 -21.19 -22.68 11.06
CA TYR A 83 -22.19 -21.99 10.26
C TYR A 83 -21.98 -22.19 8.75
N LEU A 84 -20.74 -22.11 8.26
CA LEU A 84 -20.46 -22.27 6.84
C LEU A 84 -20.82 -23.67 6.33
N ILE A 85 -20.75 -24.68 7.21
CA ILE A 85 -21.17 -26.07 6.94
C ILE A 85 -22.69 -26.25 7.09
N THR A 86 -23.27 -25.84 8.21
CA THR A 86 -24.66 -26.18 8.59
C THR A 86 -25.70 -25.16 8.16
N ARG A 87 -25.28 -23.91 7.90
CA ARG A 87 -26.13 -22.73 7.68
C ARG A 87 -27.04 -22.34 8.85
N ILE A 88 -26.84 -22.92 10.03
CA ILE A 88 -27.62 -22.62 11.23
C ILE A 88 -27.10 -21.32 11.85
N SER A 89 -27.84 -20.23 11.65
CA SER A 89 -27.43 -18.88 12.09
C SER A 89 -27.32 -18.75 13.62
N ALA A 90 -27.99 -19.61 14.39
CA ALA A 90 -27.91 -19.65 15.85
C ALA A 90 -26.52 -20.05 16.38
N LEU A 91 -25.68 -20.69 15.55
CA LEU A 91 -24.31 -21.07 15.92
C LEU A 91 -23.34 -19.89 15.90
N LEU A 92 -23.67 -18.82 15.16
CA LEU A 92 -22.80 -17.66 15.02
C LEU A 92 -22.76 -16.86 16.31
N GLY A 93 -21.55 -16.46 16.75
CA GLY A 93 -21.38 -15.44 17.78
C GLY A 93 -21.60 -14.02 17.24
N PRO A 94 -21.41 -12.98 18.07
CA PRO A 94 -21.65 -11.59 17.67
C PRO A 94 -20.84 -11.16 16.44
N VAL A 95 -19.54 -11.47 16.41
CA VAL A 95 -18.63 -11.13 15.30
C VAL A 95 -19.01 -11.91 14.04
N GLY A 96 -19.30 -13.21 14.19
CA GLY A 96 -19.80 -14.04 13.11
C GLY A 96 -21.11 -13.51 12.52
N ARG A 97 -22.08 -13.10 13.36
CA ARG A 97 -23.36 -12.53 12.90
C ARG A 97 -23.16 -11.23 12.15
N ALA A 98 -22.34 -10.30 12.67
CA ALA A 98 -22.02 -9.05 11.98
C ALA A 98 -21.35 -9.31 10.62
N THR A 99 -20.38 -10.23 10.58
CA THR A 99 -19.67 -10.61 9.35
C THR A 99 -20.64 -11.16 8.30
N ILE A 100 -21.47 -12.15 8.65
CA ILE A 100 -22.43 -12.74 7.72
C ILE A 100 -23.51 -11.74 7.29
N ALA A 101 -23.94 -10.84 8.18
CA ALA A 101 -24.86 -9.77 7.84
C ALA A 101 -24.24 -8.82 6.79
N ALA A 102 -22.97 -8.46 6.93
CA ALA A 102 -22.24 -7.66 5.96
C ALA A 102 -22.19 -8.35 4.57
N TYR A 103 -21.86 -9.65 4.52
CA TYR A 103 -21.88 -10.40 3.25
C TYR A 103 -23.27 -10.51 2.62
N ARG A 104 -24.35 -10.61 3.42
CA ARG A 104 -25.71 -10.69 2.88
C ARG A 104 -26.18 -9.36 2.30
N GLY A 105 -25.88 -8.26 3.00
CA GLY A 105 -26.36 -6.92 2.65
C GLY A 105 -25.47 -6.12 1.72
N THR A 106 -24.33 -6.64 1.25
CA THR A 106 -23.43 -5.95 0.31
C THR A 106 -23.79 -6.20 -1.14
N ASP A 107 -23.50 -5.26 -2.03
CA ASP A 107 -23.68 -5.43 -3.47
C ASP A 107 -22.45 -6.10 -4.08
N VAL A 108 -21.26 -5.72 -3.61
CA VAL A 108 -19.97 -6.26 -4.06
C VAL A 108 -19.01 -6.48 -2.89
N VAL A 109 -18.13 -7.46 -3.02
CA VAL A 109 -17.01 -7.70 -2.09
C VAL A 109 -15.69 -7.30 -2.75
N VAL A 110 -14.89 -6.50 -2.07
CA VAL A 110 -13.61 -6.00 -2.57
C VAL A 110 -12.50 -6.50 -1.66
N SER A 111 -11.54 -7.24 -2.23
CA SER A 111 -10.29 -7.58 -1.54
C SER A 111 -9.33 -6.41 -1.67
N ALA A 112 -8.97 -5.80 -0.54
CA ALA A 112 -8.30 -4.52 -0.45
C ALA A 112 -6.93 -4.42 -1.14
N PRO A 113 -6.45 -3.21 -1.49
CA PRO A 113 -5.13 -2.98 -2.10
C PRO A 113 -3.93 -3.16 -1.16
N GLY A 114 -4.16 -3.14 0.16
CA GLY A 114 -3.08 -3.12 1.16
C GLY A 114 -2.37 -4.45 1.36
N GLY A 115 -1.03 -4.45 1.45
CA GLY A 115 -0.16 -5.62 1.69
C GLY A 115 -0.18 -6.68 0.57
N PRO A 116 0.94 -7.37 0.26
CA PRO A 116 0.85 -8.63 -0.47
C PRO A 116 0.30 -9.70 0.50
N TYR A 117 -0.73 -10.44 0.10
CA TYR A 117 -1.29 -11.48 0.98
C TYR A 117 -1.68 -12.77 0.24
N PHE A 118 -1.44 -12.83 -1.06
CA PHE A 118 -1.52 -14.04 -1.86
C PHE A 118 -0.15 -14.37 -2.43
N GLY A 119 0.53 -15.37 -1.86
CA GLY A 119 1.88 -15.77 -2.27
C GLY A 119 2.63 -16.50 -1.17
N ASP A 120 3.78 -17.07 -1.52
CA ASP A 120 4.54 -17.93 -0.59
C ASP A 120 5.10 -17.19 0.62
N ILE A 121 5.36 -15.89 0.48
CA ILE A 121 5.80 -15.00 1.57
C ILE A 121 4.74 -14.94 2.69
N TYR A 122 3.45 -15.08 2.34
CA TYR A 122 2.32 -14.93 3.25
C TYR A 122 1.53 -16.24 3.44
N ILE A 123 2.15 -17.39 3.13
CA ILE A 123 1.51 -18.70 3.16
C ILE A 123 0.81 -19.03 4.50
N GLY A 124 1.30 -18.50 5.62
CA GLY A 124 0.71 -18.70 6.95
C GLY A 124 -0.63 -17.98 7.13
N HIS A 125 -0.83 -16.85 6.45
CA HIS A 125 -2.04 -16.03 6.53
C HIS A 125 -2.94 -16.19 5.29
N GLU A 126 -2.41 -16.73 4.18
CA GLU A 126 -3.14 -16.96 2.94
C GLU A 126 -4.50 -17.69 3.12
N PRO A 127 -4.66 -18.73 3.97
CA PRO A 127 -5.95 -19.39 4.17
C PRO A 127 -7.06 -18.47 4.71
N VAL A 128 -6.75 -17.53 5.61
CA VAL A 128 -7.76 -16.59 6.13
C VAL A 128 -8.15 -15.58 5.04
N HIS A 129 -7.20 -15.17 4.19
CA HIS A 129 -7.51 -14.28 3.08
C HIS A 129 -8.43 -14.93 2.04
N TRP A 130 -8.22 -16.22 1.76
CA TRP A 130 -9.09 -17.01 0.91
C TRP A 130 -10.45 -17.32 1.53
N LEU A 131 -10.54 -17.43 2.86
CA LEU A 131 -11.82 -17.61 3.56
C LEU A 131 -12.78 -16.45 3.26
N TYR A 132 -12.30 -15.20 3.24
CA TYR A 132 -13.15 -14.05 2.88
C TYR A 132 -13.67 -14.12 1.45
N VAL A 133 -12.80 -14.44 0.50
CA VAL A 133 -13.18 -14.60 -0.92
C VAL A 133 -14.21 -15.73 -1.07
N TRP A 134 -14.02 -16.84 -0.34
CA TRP A 134 -14.95 -17.97 -0.36
C TRP A 134 -16.31 -17.62 0.26
N MET A 135 -16.34 -16.81 1.33
CA MET A 135 -17.59 -16.31 1.91
C MET A 135 -18.39 -15.46 0.90
N ALA A 136 -17.73 -14.62 0.11
CA ALA A 136 -18.40 -13.88 -0.97
C ALA A 136 -19.08 -14.84 -1.96
N ARG A 137 -18.38 -15.90 -2.37
CA ARG A 137 -18.88 -16.91 -3.30
C ARG A 137 -20.09 -17.67 -2.76
N ILE A 138 -20.07 -18.01 -1.48
CA ILE A 138 -21.18 -18.65 -0.75
C ILE A 138 -22.43 -17.77 -0.76
N HIS A 139 -22.25 -16.47 -0.54
CA HIS A 139 -23.33 -15.48 -0.51
C HIS A 139 -23.71 -14.97 -1.90
N LYS A 140 -23.16 -15.58 -2.96
CA LYS A 140 -23.39 -15.24 -4.37
C LYS A 140 -23.13 -13.75 -4.64
N LYS A 141 -22.11 -13.18 -4.00
CA LYS A 141 -21.70 -11.80 -4.22
C LYS A 141 -20.56 -11.72 -5.25
N PRO A 142 -20.59 -10.75 -6.18
CA PRO A 142 -19.46 -10.48 -7.04
C PRO A 142 -18.26 -10.11 -6.15
N VAL A 143 -17.08 -10.63 -6.50
CA VAL A 143 -15.85 -10.37 -5.74
C VAL A 143 -14.74 -9.91 -6.66
N MET A 144 -14.05 -8.85 -6.23
CA MET A 144 -12.99 -8.21 -7.00
C MET A 144 -11.69 -8.11 -6.20
N LEU A 145 -10.57 -8.38 -6.87
CA LEU A 145 -9.24 -8.09 -6.32
C LEU A 145 -8.84 -6.66 -6.70
N TYR A 146 -8.59 -5.81 -5.72
CA TYR A 146 -8.32 -4.40 -5.93
C TYR A 146 -6.83 -4.10 -5.89
N ALA A 147 -6.12 -4.40 -6.98
CA ALA A 147 -4.74 -3.91 -7.22
C ALA A 147 -3.71 -4.24 -6.13
N THR A 148 -3.78 -5.42 -5.49
CA THR A 148 -2.70 -5.88 -4.60
C THR A 148 -1.58 -6.59 -5.38
N SER A 149 -0.38 -6.70 -4.79
CA SER A 149 0.67 -7.57 -5.33
C SER A 149 0.35 -9.04 -5.07
N ALA A 150 0.82 -9.92 -5.95
CA ALA A 150 0.60 -11.35 -5.82
C ALA A 150 1.83 -12.17 -6.24
N GLY A 151 2.05 -13.28 -5.54
CA GLY A 151 3.17 -14.19 -5.76
C GLY A 151 4.40 -13.88 -4.88
N PRO A 152 5.52 -14.58 -5.11
CA PRO A 152 5.66 -15.72 -6.02
C PRO A 152 4.86 -16.96 -5.57
N PHE A 153 4.72 -17.95 -6.46
CA PHE A 153 3.95 -19.19 -6.26
C PHE A 153 4.79 -20.46 -6.50
N GLU A 154 5.96 -20.53 -5.87
CA GLU A 154 6.93 -21.63 -5.96
C GLU A 154 6.46 -22.89 -5.20
N ARG A 155 5.66 -22.74 -4.14
CA ARG A 155 5.08 -23.87 -3.39
C ARG A 155 4.01 -24.58 -4.21
N VAL A 156 4.45 -25.52 -5.04
CA VAL A 156 3.61 -26.26 -5.99
C VAL A 156 2.40 -26.95 -5.37
N TRP A 157 2.48 -27.38 -4.11
CA TRP A 157 1.38 -28.03 -3.39
C TRP A 157 0.22 -27.09 -3.07
N ALA A 158 0.47 -25.78 -2.91
CA ALA A 158 -0.57 -24.78 -2.65
C ALA A 158 -1.27 -24.32 -3.96
N ASN A 159 -0.62 -24.53 -5.10
CA ASN A 159 -1.05 -23.99 -6.39
C ASN A 159 -2.40 -24.53 -6.90
N PRO A 160 -2.82 -25.80 -6.68
CA PRO A 160 -4.18 -26.24 -6.99
C PRO A 160 -5.25 -25.43 -6.26
N PHE A 161 -5.05 -25.18 -4.96
CA PHE A 161 -5.97 -24.38 -4.15
C PHE A 161 -6.00 -22.93 -4.62
N ARG A 162 -4.84 -22.29 -4.83
CA ARG A 162 -4.74 -20.95 -5.40
C ARG A 162 -5.47 -20.81 -6.72
N ARG A 163 -5.30 -21.76 -7.65
CA ARG A 163 -6.02 -21.75 -8.94
C ARG A 163 -7.53 -21.87 -8.76
N PHE A 164 -7.99 -22.64 -7.77
CA PHE A 164 -9.42 -22.76 -7.47
C PHE A 164 -9.98 -21.45 -6.93
N THR A 165 -9.27 -20.81 -6.00
CA THR A 165 -9.74 -19.59 -5.34
C THR A 165 -9.58 -18.33 -6.20
N TYR A 166 -8.52 -18.20 -7.01
CA TYR A 166 -8.38 -17.09 -7.96
C TYR A 166 -9.52 -17.02 -8.98
N ARG A 167 -10.12 -18.16 -9.33
CA ARG A 167 -11.31 -18.22 -10.19
C ARG A 167 -12.59 -17.72 -9.53
N MET A 168 -12.57 -17.44 -8.23
CA MET A 168 -13.72 -16.86 -7.54
C MET A 168 -13.83 -15.37 -7.81
N PHE A 169 -12.73 -14.69 -8.17
CA PHE A 169 -12.76 -13.29 -8.59
C PHE A 169 -13.45 -13.14 -9.94
N GLU A 170 -14.43 -12.24 -9.96
CA GLU A 170 -15.10 -11.81 -11.18
C GLU A 170 -14.23 -10.81 -11.95
N MET A 171 -13.50 -9.96 -11.22
CA MET A 171 -12.48 -9.09 -11.77
C MET A 171 -11.21 -9.15 -10.93
N LEU A 172 -10.06 -9.25 -11.60
CA LEU A 172 -8.76 -9.42 -10.96
C LEU A 172 -7.79 -8.34 -11.44
N PHE A 173 -7.55 -7.36 -10.57
CA PHE A 173 -6.55 -6.32 -10.80
C PHE A 173 -5.35 -6.51 -9.89
N VAL A 174 -4.14 -6.32 -10.43
CA VAL A 174 -2.86 -6.27 -9.70
C VAL A 174 -2.13 -4.97 -10.03
N ARG A 175 -1.29 -4.47 -9.12
CA ARG A 175 -0.64 -3.15 -9.26
C ARG A 175 0.63 -3.13 -10.11
N GLU A 176 1.13 -4.29 -10.51
CA GLU A 176 2.35 -4.40 -11.30
C GLU A 176 2.41 -5.66 -12.18
N GLU A 177 3.19 -5.60 -13.25
CA GLU A 177 3.29 -6.64 -14.27
C GLU A 177 3.86 -7.96 -13.72
N ILE A 178 4.78 -7.92 -12.76
CA ILE A 178 5.38 -9.13 -12.18
C ILE A 178 4.34 -9.95 -11.38
N SER A 179 3.41 -9.31 -10.67
CA SER A 179 2.26 -9.98 -10.05
C SER A 179 1.37 -10.65 -11.08
N ALA A 180 1.09 -9.96 -12.20
CA ALA A 180 0.32 -10.53 -13.30
C ALA A 180 1.06 -11.71 -13.94
N ALA A 181 2.38 -11.62 -14.12
CA ALA A 181 3.20 -12.70 -14.63
C ALA A 181 3.18 -13.92 -13.69
N HIS A 182 3.26 -13.73 -12.38
CA HIS A 182 3.12 -14.82 -11.40
C HIS A 182 1.76 -15.51 -11.52
N ILE A 183 0.66 -14.76 -11.62
CA ILE A 183 -0.68 -15.33 -11.80
C ILE A 183 -0.79 -16.04 -13.15
N ARG A 184 -0.34 -15.45 -14.26
CA ARG A 184 -0.35 -16.08 -15.58
C ARG A 184 0.47 -17.37 -15.58
N ALA A 185 1.65 -17.38 -14.97
CA ALA A 185 2.49 -18.58 -14.81
C ALA A 185 1.81 -19.65 -13.94
N LEU A 186 1.13 -19.25 -12.87
CA LEU A 186 0.35 -20.16 -12.04
C LEU A 186 -0.67 -20.93 -12.87
N PHE A 187 -1.37 -20.27 -13.80
CA PHE A 187 -2.37 -20.92 -14.67
C PHE A 187 -1.77 -21.58 -15.91
N GLY A 188 -0.68 -21.07 -16.49
CA GLY A 188 -0.06 -21.59 -17.71
C GLY A 188 -1.04 -21.60 -18.90
N THR A 189 -0.99 -22.65 -19.73
CA THR A 189 -1.86 -22.84 -20.91
C THR A 189 -3.21 -23.50 -20.60
N ARG A 190 -3.67 -23.47 -19.34
CA ARG A 190 -4.89 -24.17 -18.93
C ARG A 190 -6.15 -23.53 -19.52
N ARG A 191 -7.08 -24.36 -20.01
CA ARG A 191 -8.36 -23.92 -20.62
C ARG A 191 -9.21 -23.00 -19.73
N ARG A 192 -9.21 -23.21 -18.42
CA ARG A 192 -9.91 -22.35 -17.43
C ARG A 192 -8.90 -21.42 -16.76
N ASN A 193 -8.54 -20.35 -17.45
CA ASN A 193 -7.65 -19.28 -16.97
C ASN A 193 -8.46 -18.15 -16.31
N VAL A 194 -7.76 -17.18 -15.73
CA VAL A 194 -8.32 -15.92 -15.21
C VAL A 194 -7.82 -14.75 -16.06
N ASP A 195 -8.66 -13.74 -16.24
CA ASP A 195 -8.25 -12.46 -16.84
C ASP A 195 -7.61 -11.58 -15.76
N VAL A 196 -6.28 -11.47 -15.77
CA VAL A 196 -5.53 -10.60 -14.87
C VAL A 196 -5.18 -9.28 -15.56
N ARG A 197 -5.69 -8.20 -14.99
CA ARG A 197 -5.48 -6.83 -15.46
C ARG A 197 -4.46 -6.12 -14.59
N VAL A 198 -3.58 -5.37 -15.23
CA VAL A 198 -2.58 -4.55 -14.53
C VAL A 198 -3.09 -3.12 -14.42
N THR A 199 -2.95 -2.57 -13.23
CA THR A 199 -3.22 -1.18 -12.89
C THR A 199 -2.06 -0.67 -12.03
N VAL A 200 -2.30 0.32 -11.18
CA VAL A 200 -1.32 0.83 -10.21
C VAL A 200 -1.99 1.09 -8.85
N ASP A 201 -1.19 1.52 -7.89
CA ASP A 201 -1.64 1.76 -6.53
C ASP A 201 -2.84 2.70 -6.42
N ALA A 202 -3.73 2.38 -5.48
CA ALA A 202 -4.93 3.17 -5.21
C ALA A 202 -4.60 4.55 -4.60
N ALA A 203 -3.47 4.70 -3.90
CA ALA A 203 -3.08 5.96 -3.30
C ALA A 203 -2.90 7.09 -4.33
N LEU A 204 -2.59 6.75 -5.59
CA LEU A 204 -2.45 7.68 -6.71
C LEU A 204 -3.77 8.35 -7.13
N GLN A 205 -4.92 7.83 -6.70
CA GLN A 205 -6.24 8.38 -7.06
C GLN A 205 -6.58 9.67 -6.33
N VAL A 206 -5.85 9.98 -5.26
CA VAL A 206 -6.06 11.14 -4.40
C VAL A 206 -4.79 11.99 -4.42
N SER A 207 -4.95 13.29 -4.58
CA SER A 207 -3.89 14.27 -4.33
C SER A 207 -4.10 14.89 -2.96
N VAL A 208 -3.01 15.02 -2.19
CA VAL A 208 -3.04 15.65 -0.87
C VAL A 208 -2.27 16.97 -0.95
N PRO A 209 -2.85 18.11 -0.51
CA PRO A 209 -2.14 19.38 -0.48
C PRO A 209 -0.88 19.32 0.37
N ALA A 210 0.14 20.07 -0.04
CA ALA A 210 1.38 20.19 0.71
C ALA A 210 1.15 20.83 2.09
N ALA A 211 1.83 20.31 3.12
CA ALA A 211 1.91 20.97 4.41
C ALA A 211 2.63 22.32 4.28
N THR A 212 2.24 23.28 5.11
CA THR A 212 2.94 24.57 5.22
C THR A 212 4.39 24.37 5.64
N ARG A 213 5.28 25.21 5.11
CA ARG A 213 6.72 25.17 5.38
C ARG A 213 7.36 26.53 5.27
N ASP A 214 8.55 26.64 5.86
CA ASP A 214 9.46 27.74 5.57
C ASP A 214 10.08 27.53 4.18
N ALA A 215 9.83 28.47 3.26
CA ALA A 215 10.35 28.42 1.90
C ALA A 215 11.85 28.76 1.82
N SER A 216 12.43 29.31 2.89
CA SER A 216 13.88 29.58 2.97
C SER A 216 14.70 28.31 3.24
N LEU A 217 14.06 27.23 3.72
CA LEU A 217 14.70 25.95 3.99
C LEU A 217 14.43 24.95 2.88
N ARG A 218 15.50 24.27 2.45
CA ARG A 218 15.35 23.09 1.60
C ARG A 218 14.83 21.92 2.43
N ARG A 219 13.68 21.36 2.06
CA ARG A 219 13.07 20.23 2.77
C ARG A 219 13.41 18.90 2.10
N VAL A 220 14.11 18.03 2.82
CA VAL A 220 14.41 16.66 2.39
C VAL A 220 13.63 15.68 3.27
N VAL A 221 12.69 14.95 2.68
CA VAL A 221 11.89 13.96 3.42
C VAL A 221 12.42 12.56 3.15
N VAL A 222 12.71 11.82 4.21
CA VAL A 222 13.42 10.54 4.12
C VAL A 222 12.55 9.44 4.70
N SER A 223 12.40 8.35 3.96
CA SER A 223 11.92 7.08 4.51
C SER A 223 12.97 6.01 4.24
N ALA A 224 13.27 5.22 5.25
CA ALA A 224 14.24 4.13 5.18
C ALA A 224 13.70 2.90 5.92
N ILE A 225 14.21 1.73 5.57
CA ILE A 225 13.88 0.46 6.19
C ILE A 225 15.13 -0.14 6.85
N ASP A 226 14.99 -0.70 8.06
CA ASP A 226 16.05 -1.50 8.70
C ASP A 226 16.13 -2.89 8.05
N TRP A 227 16.63 -2.93 6.81
CA TRP A 227 16.71 -4.16 6.03
C TRP A 227 17.75 -5.11 6.61
N LYS A 228 17.33 -6.33 6.95
CA LYS A 228 18.18 -7.28 7.67
C LYS A 228 19.21 -8.01 6.81
N TYR A 229 19.06 -7.97 5.47
CA TYR A 229 19.90 -8.71 4.53
C TYR A 229 20.02 -10.21 4.92
N GLU A 230 18.89 -10.85 5.22
CA GLU A 230 18.85 -12.27 5.59
C GLU A 230 19.51 -13.14 4.49
N GLY A 231 20.46 -13.98 4.89
CA GLY A 231 21.22 -14.84 3.97
C GLY A 231 22.47 -14.21 3.35
N ASP A 232 22.76 -12.92 3.58
CA ASP A 232 24.05 -12.31 3.18
C ASP A 232 25.18 -12.78 4.13
N PRO A 233 26.42 -13.00 3.64
CA PRO A 233 27.55 -13.39 4.48
C PRO A 233 27.98 -12.34 5.52
N ALA A 234 27.69 -11.05 5.29
CA ALA A 234 28.10 -9.95 6.16
C ALA A 234 26.95 -8.94 6.36
N PRO A 235 25.81 -9.35 6.96
CA PRO A 235 24.58 -8.57 6.99
C PRO A 235 24.75 -7.23 7.73
N ASP A 236 25.52 -7.18 8.81
CA ASP A 236 25.77 -5.92 9.53
C ASP A 236 26.63 -4.93 8.74
N ALA A 237 27.59 -5.42 7.95
CA ALA A 237 28.35 -4.58 7.04
C ALA A 237 27.47 -4.02 5.92
N ARG A 238 26.55 -4.83 5.39
CA ARG A 238 25.54 -4.40 4.41
C ARG A 238 24.62 -3.31 4.97
N ARG A 239 24.13 -3.49 6.21
CA ARG A 239 23.31 -2.52 6.94
C ARG A 239 24.06 -1.20 7.16
N ALA A 240 25.30 -1.27 7.65
CA ALA A 240 26.13 -0.09 7.85
C ALA A 240 26.42 0.65 6.53
N ASN A 241 26.66 -0.09 5.44
CA ASN A 241 26.84 0.48 4.11
C ASN A 241 25.56 1.15 3.57
N TYR A 242 24.39 0.54 3.79
CA TYR A 242 23.10 1.15 3.46
C TYR A 242 22.85 2.43 4.24
N ASP A 243 23.05 2.43 5.56
CA ASP A 243 22.89 3.62 6.41
C ASP A 243 23.86 4.74 5.99
N ALA A 244 25.12 4.39 5.69
CA ALA A 244 26.11 5.34 5.17
C ALA A 244 25.68 5.93 3.82
N ALA A 245 25.10 5.11 2.94
CA ALA A 245 24.65 5.56 1.65
C ALA A 245 23.44 6.50 1.73
N VAL A 246 22.45 6.16 2.56
CA VAL A 246 21.30 7.06 2.78
C VAL A 246 21.77 8.40 3.34
N ALA A 247 22.70 8.39 4.30
CA ALA A 247 23.26 9.62 4.87
C ALA A 247 24.01 10.45 3.81
N ALA A 248 24.83 9.82 2.98
CA ALA A 248 25.55 10.50 1.89
C ALA A 248 24.58 11.09 0.85
N ALA A 249 23.53 10.36 0.48
CA ALA A 249 22.50 10.84 -0.43
C ALA A 249 21.74 12.05 0.12
N VAL A 250 21.39 12.03 1.41
CA VAL A 250 20.73 13.17 2.07
C VAL A 250 21.65 14.39 2.09
N ALA A 251 22.94 14.22 2.41
CA ALA A 251 23.91 15.32 2.38
C ALA A 251 24.02 15.93 0.97
N GLU A 252 24.02 15.11 -0.07
CA GLU A 252 23.96 15.59 -1.45
C GLU A 252 22.68 16.38 -1.74
N LEU A 253 21.51 15.88 -1.34
CA LEU A 253 20.24 16.61 -1.55
C LEU A 253 20.21 17.95 -0.80
N CYS A 254 20.75 18.00 0.43
CA CYS A 254 20.94 19.24 1.17
C CYS A 254 21.87 20.21 0.42
N GLY A 255 22.96 19.73 -0.20
CA GLY A 255 23.83 20.52 -1.07
C GLY A 255 24.46 21.74 -0.39
N GLY A 256 24.66 21.68 0.93
CA GLY A 256 25.28 22.75 1.74
C GLY A 256 24.41 23.99 1.98
N VAL A 257 23.12 23.97 1.63
CA VAL A 257 22.19 25.07 1.95
C VAL A 257 21.43 24.80 3.24
N ALA A 258 20.84 25.84 3.84
CA ALA A 258 19.97 25.71 4.99
C ALA A 258 18.83 24.71 4.68
N SER A 259 18.77 23.63 5.45
CA SER A 259 17.93 22.47 5.14
C SER A 259 17.19 21.95 6.37
N GLU A 260 16.02 21.37 6.12
CA GLU A 260 15.24 20.61 7.09
C GLU A 260 15.10 19.18 6.57
N VAL A 261 15.67 18.23 7.31
CA VAL A 261 15.60 16.79 7.01
C VAL A 261 14.62 16.14 7.97
N ILE A 262 13.59 15.49 7.42
CA ILE A 262 12.54 14.84 8.23
C ILE A 262 12.45 13.37 7.85
N LEU A 263 12.75 12.49 8.82
CA LEU A 263 12.66 11.04 8.65
C LEU A 263 11.25 10.57 9.04
N VAL A 264 10.56 9.85 8.15
CA VAL A 264 9.14 9.49 8.32
C VAL A 264 8.96 7.99 8.54
N PRO A 265 8.51 7.55 9.73
CA PRO A 265 8.17 6.16 9.98
C PRO A 265 6.90 5.78 9.20
N GLN A 266 6.88 4.63 8.54
CA GLN A 266 5.68 4.16 7.82
C GLN A 266 4.88 3.14 8.63
N LEU A 267 5.57 2.36 9.45
CA LEU A 267 4.98 1.38 10.35
C LEU A 267 4.98 1.93 11.78
N PRO A 268 3.81 2.19 12.38
CA PRO A 268 3.67 2.32 13.83
C PRO A 268 3.58 0.93 14.51
N GLY A 269 3.68 0.88 15.84
CA GLY A 269 3.37 -0.33 16.63
C GLY A 269 4.51 -1.36 16.74
N VAL A 270 4.21 -2.65 16.53
CA VAL A 270 5.14 -3.78 16.79
C VAL A 270 6.33 -3.78 15.83
N HIS A 271 6.10 -3.39 14.57
CA HIS A 271 7.14 -3.30 13.54
C HIS A 271 7.64 -1.86 13.35
N ARG A 272 7.65 -1.07 14.44
CA ARG A 272 7.89 0.38 14.38
C ARG A 272 9.23 0.77 13.77
N ASP A 273 9.18 1.73 12.87
CA ASP A 273 10.37 2.28 12.19
C ASP A 273 11.16 3.28 13.05
N ALA A 274 10.48 3.99 13.96
CA ALA A 274 11.05 5.14 14.67
C ALA A 274 12.39 4.86 15.36
N PRO A 275 12.60 3.74 16.09
CA PRO A 275 13.90 3.48 16.73
C PRO A 275 15.06 3.34 15.76
N TYR A 276 14.82 2.84 14.54
CA TYR A 276 15.84 2.78 13.49
C TYR A 276 16.08 4.17 12.89
N LEU A 277 15.00 4.91 12.60
CA LEU A 277 15.10 6.25 12.03
C LEU A 277 15.83 7.22 12.95
N GLU A 278 15.65 7.14 14.27
CA GLU A 278 16.44 7.95 15.22
C GLU A 278 17.94 7.69 15.09
N ARG A 279 18.37 6.42 14.98
CA ARG A 279 19.79 6.09 14.76
C ARG A 279 20.31 6.60 13.43
N LEU A 280 19.50 6.51 12.38
CA LEU A 280 19.84 7.04 11.06
C LEU A 280 19.92 8.57 11.08
N ALA A 281 19.03 9.24 11.82
CA ALA A 281 19.04 10.69 11.99
C ALA A 281 20.35 11.18 12.60
N GLU A 282 20.88 10.52 13.64
CA GLU A 282 22.21 10.86 14.20
C GLU A 282 23.31 10.77 13.15
N ARG A 283 23.28 9.73 12.31
CA ARG A 283 24.27 9.56 11.25
C ARG A 283 24.16 10.63 10.17
N ILE A 284 22.94 11.05 9.83
CA ILE A 284 22.70 12.16 8.90
C ILE A 284 23.21 13.48 9.48
N ARG A 285 22.95 13.77 10.76
CA ARG A 285 23.46 14.99 11.43
C ARG A 285 24.98 15.09 11.34
N ALA A 286 25.68 13.97 11.48
CA ALA A 286 27.13 13.92 11.39
C ALA A 286 27.70 14.27 10.00
N VAL A 287 26.91 14.18 8.92
CA VAL A 287 27.40 14.38 7.54
C VAL A 287 26.71 15.52 6.78
N ALA A 288 25.50 15.94 7.19
CA ALA A 288 24.74 16.99 6.52
C ALA A 288 25.23 18.42 6.84
N GLY A 289 26.07 18.57 7.87
CA GLY A 289 26.65 19.84 8.32
C GLY A 289 25.70 20.68 9.19
N ASP A 290 26.24 21.75 9.78
CA ASP A 290 25.53 22.59 10.77
C ASP A 290 24.31 23.33 10.21
N GLY A 291 24.19 23.44 8.89
CA GLY A 291 23.05 24.08 8.21
C GLY A 291 21.80 23.20 8.08
N ALA A 292 21.85 21.93 8.50
CA ALA A 292 20.74 20.99 8.39
C ALA A 292 20.14 20.64 9.78
N THR A 293 18.86 20.93 9.97
CA THR A 293 18.10 20.36 11.09
C THR A 293 17.61 18.96 10.70
N VAL A 294 17.72 17.99 11.60
CA VAL A 294 17.34 16.60 11.32
C VAL A 294 16.41 16.10 12.42
N THR A 295 15.20 15.68 12.07
CA THR A 295 14.15 15.23 12.99
C THR A 295 13.49 13.94 12.52
N VAL A 296 12.85 13.22 13.45
CA VAL A 296 11.97 12.09 13.13
C VAL A 296 10.52 12.57 13.28
N PHE A 297 9.70 12.29 12.28
CA PHE A 297 8.29 12.65 12.26
C PHE A 297 7.51 11.82 13.29
N ASP A 298 6.56 12.47 13.94
CA ASP A 298 5.71 11.88 14.98
C ASP A 298 4.91 10.68 14.43
N GLU A 299 5.16 9.49 14.99
CA GLU A 299 4.54 8.23 14.55
C GLU A 299 3.03 8.16 14.82
N SER A 300 2.49 9.03 15.67
CA SER A 300 1.04 9.14 15.91
C SER A 300 0.28 9.84 14.78
N ARG A 301 0.99 10.54 13.89
CA ARG A 301 0.37 11.26 12.77
C ARG A 301 -0.19 10.29 11.73
N ASP A 302 -1.34 10.67 11.18
CA ASP A 302 -2.09 9.85 10.22
C ASP A 302 -1.46 9.87 8.80
N MET A 303 -2.07 9.07 7.91
CA MET A 303 -1.65 8.99 6.51
C MET A 303 -1.74 10.35 5.77
N LEU A 304 -2.69 11.23 6.11
CA LEU A 304 -2.88 12.50 5.41
C LEU A 304 -1.77 13.48 5.79
N ALA A 305 -1.42 13.55 7.07
CA ALA A 305 -0.30 14.34 7.57
C ALA A 305 1.03 13.88 6.94
N GLN A 306 1.26 12.58 6.82
CA GLN A 306 2.44 12.07 6.12
C GLN A 306 2.46 12.48 4.65
N ARG A 307 1.34 12.28 3.93
CA ARG A 307 1.26 12.65 2.51
C ARG A 307 1.43 14.15 2.29
N ALA A 308 0.88 14.98 3.16
CA ALA A 308 1.05 16.43 3.12
C ALA A 308 2.54 16.82 3.35
N LEU A 309 3.22 16.12 4.26
CA LEU A 309 4.67 16.30 4.46
C LEU A 309 5.47 15.91 3.21
N PHE A 310 5.23 14.73 2.63
CA PHE A 310 5.89 14.33 1.38
C PHE A 310 5.63 15.33 0.25
N ALA A 311 4.40 15.84 0.12
CA ALA A 311 4.04 16.83 -0.89
C ALA A 311 4.69 18.21 -0.68
N SER A 312 5.15 18.52 0.53
CA SER A 312 5.87 19.76 0.85
C SER A 312 7.38 19.69 0.61
N ALA A 313 7.92 18.51 0.29
CA ALA A 313 9.35 18.30 0.17
C ALA A 313 9.91 18.86 -1.15
N ASP A 314 11.16 19.32 -1.12
CA ASP A 314 11.92 19.60 -2.34
C ASP A 314 12.44 18.31 -2.96
N PHE A 315 12.89 17.39 -2.09
CA PHE A 315 13.43 16.08 -2.43
C PHE A 315 12.94 15.00 -1.46
N VAL A 316 12.79 13.78 -1.99
CA VAL A 316 12.45 12.59 -1.20
C VAL A 316 13.51 11.51 -1.36
N VAL A 317 13.89 10.87 -0.26
CA VAL A 317 14.59 9.56 -0.29
C VAL A 317 13.59 8.49 0.13
N ALA A 318 13.23 7.59 -0.79
CA ALA A 318 12.19 6.60 -0.59
C ALA A 318 12.75 5.17 -0.53
N GLY A 319 13.07 4.71 0.68
CA GLY A 319 13.46 3.31 0.97
C GLY A 319 12.29 2.38 1.26
N ARG A 320 11.06 2.89 1.31
CA ARG A 320 9.81 2.12 1.37
C ARG A 320 8.93 2.46 0.18
N TYR A 321 8.06 1.52 -0.20
CA TYR A 321 7.21 1.64 -1.40
C TYR A 321 6.26 2.84 -1.37
N HIS A 322 5.43 3.00 -0.34
CA HIS A 322 4.44 4.07 -0.30
C HIS A 322 5.04 5.48 -0.28
N PRO A 323 6.17 5.76 0.40
CA PRO A 323 6.92 7.00 0.22
C PRO A 323 7.27 7.32 -1.24
N ALA A 324 7.63 6.32 -2.05
CA ALA A 324 7.90 6.53 -3.48
C ALA A 324 6.61 6.90 -4.25
N VAL A 325 5.50 6.23 -3.91
CA VAL A 325 4.17 6.53 -4.46
C VAL A 325 3.69 7.92 -4.03
N PHE A 326 3.94 8.34 -2.79
CA PHE A 326 3.57 9.66 -2.26
C PHE A 326 4.33 10.77 -2.97
N ALA A 327 5.65 10.63 -3.10
CA ALA A 327 6.49 11.56 -3.85
C ALA A 327 6.07 11.66 -5.32
N LEU A 328 5.80 10.52 -5.97
CA LEU A 328 5.28 10.47 -7.32
C LEU A 328 3.93 11.20 -7.42
N SER A 329 2.98 10.90 -6.54
CA SER A 329 1.64 11.50 -6.55
C SER A 329 1.66 13.01 -6.36
N ALA A 330 2.63 13.53 -5.61
CA ALA A 330 2.81 14.96 -5.35
C ALA A 330 3.69 15.65 -6.41
N GLY A 331 4.28 14.91 -7.35
CA GLY A 331 5.18 15.48 -8.35
C GLY A 331 6.51 15.97 -7.77
N VAL A 332 7.01 15.31 -6.73
CA VAL A 332 8.26 15.66 -6.02
C VAL A 332 9.42 14.83 -6.58
N ALA A 333 10.60 15.45 -6.67
CA ALA A 333 11.82 14.78 -7.10
C ALA A 333 12.28 13.78 -6.03
N GLN A 334 12.63 12.57 -6.42
CA GLN A 334 12.93 11.50 -5.48
C GLN A 334 14.12 10.65 -5.89
N VAL A 335 14.81 10.08 -4.91
CA VAL A 335 15.70 8.93 -5.05
C VAL A 335 14.98 7.73 -4.42
N CYS A 336 14.82 6.65 -5.16
CA CYS A 336 14.12 5.46 -4.68
C CYS A 336 15.09 4.29 -4.46
N ILE A 337 14.94 3.62 -3.32
CA ILE A 337 15.76 2.48 -2.91
C ILE A 337 14.83 1.26 -2.72
N PRO A 338 14.43 0.58 -3.80
CA PRO A 338 13.50 -0.53 -3.71
C PRO A 338 14.18 -1.77 -3.13
N TYR A 339 13.53 -2.41 -2.16
CA TYR A 339 13.83 -3.77 -1.71
C TYR A 339 12.89 -4.82 -2.30
N GLU A 340 11.77 -4.38 -2.87
CA GLU A 340 10.77 -5.18 -3.56
C GLU A 340 10.50 -4.61 -4.96
N HIS A 341 10.02 -5.46 -5.86
CA HIS A 341 9.75 -5.11 -7.26
C HIS A 341 8.68 -4.02 -7.46
N LYS A 342 7.78 -3.84 -6.49
CA LYS A 342 6.62 -2.94 -6.62
C LYS A 342 7.00 -1.46 -6.80
N ALA A 343 8.03 -0.99 -6.09
CA ALA A 343 8.53 0.37 -6.22
C ALA A 343 9.25 0.59 -7.56
N THR A 344 10.03 -0.39 -8.00
CA THR A 344 10.66 -0.37 -9.33
C THR A 344 9.60 -0.33 -10.44
N GLY A 345 8.56 -1.17 -10.34
CA GLY A 345 7.50 -1.25 -11.34
C GLY A 345 6.75 0.07 -11.53
N VAL A 346 6.33 0.73 -10.44
CA VAL A 346 5.59 2.01 -10.55
C VAL A 346 6.46 3.14 -11.10
N LEU A 347 7.74 3.22 -10.71
CA LEU A 347 8.65 4.26 -11.21
C LEU A 347 9.09 4.00 -12.65
N GLN A 348 9.19 2.74 -13.08
CA GLN A 348 9.41 2.40 -14.49
C GLN A 348 8.23 2.85 -15.35
N LEU A 349 6.99 2.60 -14.92
CA LEU A 349 5.79 3.09 -15.60
C LEU A 349 5.73 4.63 -15.65
N ALA A 350 6.29 5.29 -14.63
CA ALA A 350 6.41 6.75 -14.59
C ALA A 350 7.56 7.32 -15.44
N GLY A 351 8.39 6.48 -16.08
CA GLY A 351 9.58 6.94 -16.82
C GLY A 351 10.67 7.53 -15.92
N LEU A 352 10.78 7.02 -14.69
CA LEU A 352 11.70 7.47 -13.63
C LEU A 352 12.64 6.34 -13.18
N SER A 353 13.07 5.46 -14.09
CA SER A 353 14.01 4.38 -13.76
C SER A 353 15.42 4.90 -13.42
N ASP A 354 15.77 6.10 -13.86
CA ASP A 354 17.03 6.80 -13.62
C ASP A 354 17.24 7.23 -12.16
N VAL A 355 16.18 7.27 -11.36
CA VAL A 355 16.25 7.67 -9.95
C VAL A 355 16.21 6.48 -8.97
N VAL A 356 16.31 5.26 -9.50
CA VAL A 356 16.15 4.00 -8.76
C VAL A 356 17.50 3.33 -8.52
N VAL A 357 17.80 3.00 -7.27
CA VAL A 357 18.97 2.19 -6.89
C VAL A 357 18.51 0.99 -6.06
N PRO A 358 18.48 -0.24 -6.59
CA PRO A 358 18.06 -1.42 -5.83
C PRO A 358 18.83 -1.57 -4.52
N ILE A 359 18.16 -1.98 -3.44
CA ILE A 359 18.75 -2.05 -2.09
C ILE A 359 20.01 -2.92 -2.00
N ASN A 360 20.09 -3.94 -2.86
CA ASN A 360 21.22 -4.87 -2.94
C ASN A 360 22.42 -4.31 -3.71
N GLU A 361 22.26 -3.18 -4.37
CA GLU A 361 23.25 -2.51 -5.20
C GLU A 361 23.69 -1.16 -4.62
N VAL A 362 23.13 -0.77 -3.47
CA VAL A 362 23.43 0.49 -2.80
C VAL A 362 24.87 0.51 -2.31
N THR A 363 25.58 1.57 -2.65
CA THR A 363 26.84 2.00 -2.01
C THR A 363 26.76 3.50 -1.76
N PRO A 364 27.56 4.06 -0.84
CA PRO A 364 27.61 5.50 -0.61
C PRO A 364 27.85 6.30 -1.88
N ASP A 365 28.85 5.92 -2.67
CA ASP A 365 29.19 6.63 -3.91
C ASP A 365 28.06 6.57 -4.93
N ARG A 366 27.45 5.39 -5.13
CA ARG A 366 26.39 5.22 -6.12
C ARG A 366 25.15 6.00 -5.74
N LEU A 367 24.72 5.92 -4.48
CA LEU A 367 23.49 6.60 -4.05
C LEU A 367 23.70 8.12 -3.99
N ALA A 368 24.88 8.59 -3.57
CA ALA A 368 25.26 9.99 -3.63
C ALA A 368 25.29 10.52 -5.08
N ALA A 369 25.81 9.74 -6.03
CA ALA A 369 25.81 10.12 -7.44
C ALA A 369 24.39 10.28 -8.01
N VAL A 370 23.48 9.35 -7.69
CA VAL A 370 22.06 9.45 -8.10
C VAL A 370 21.38 10.62 -7.41
N ALA A 371 21.63 10.85 -6.12
CA ALA A 371 21.10 12.00 -5.39
C ALA A 371 21.56 13.34 -6.00
N ARG A 372 22.84 13.43 -6.37
CA ARG A 372 23.40 14.58 -7.09
C ARG A 372 22.70 14.80 -8.43
N HIS A 373 22.54 13.75 -9.22
CA HIS A 373 21.80 13.80 -10.49
C HIS A 373 20.35 14.28 -10.30
N VAL A 374 19.63 13.73 -9.32
CA VAL A 374 18.25 14.13 -9.00
C VAL A 374 18.18 15.59 -8.55
N ARG A 375 19.14 16.06 -7.75
CA ARG A 375 19.22 17.46 -7.34
C ARG A 375 19.47 18.39 -8.52
N ASP A 376 20.42 18.03 -9.38
CA ASP A 376 20.86 18.87 -10.50
C ASP A 376 19.81 18.87 -11.65
N THR A 377 18.95 17.85 -11.74
CA THR A 377 17.85 17.72 -12.72
C THR A 377 16.46 17.82 -12.09
N ALA A 378 16.36 18.45 -10.90
CA ALA A 378 15.16 18.42 -10.07
C ALA A 378 13.88 18.85 -10.82
N ASP A 379 13.96 19.90 -11.63
CA ASP A 379 12.79 20.41 -12.36
C ASP A 379 12.33 19.47 -13.47
N GLU A 380 13.26 18.82 -14.18
CA GLU A 380 12.94 17.80 -15.17
C GLU A 380 12.28 16.58 -14.51
N VAL A 381 12.83 16.12 -13.39
CA VAL A 381 12.25 15.03 -12.60
C VAL A 381 10.84 15.40 -12.13
N ARG A 382 10.63 16.61 -11.61
CA ARG A 382 9.29 17.08 -11.16
C ARG A 382 8.28 17.14 -12.30
N VAL A 383 8.67 17.62 -13.48
CA VAL A 383 7.80 17.66 -14.66
C VAL A 383 7.39 16.25 -15.07
N ARG A 384 8.36 15.32 -15.16
CA ARG A 384 8.10 13.90 -15.44
C ARG A 384 7.16 13.28 -14.38
N SER A 385 7.45 13.49 -13.10
CA SER A 385 6.63 12.98 -11.99
C SER A 385 5.19 13.50 -12.03
N ARG A 386 4.97 14.80 -12.27
CA ARG A 386 3.61 15.38 -12.34
C ARG A 386 2.81 14.83 -13.51
N ARG A 387 3.44 14.69 -14.68
CA ARG A 387 2.82 14.08 -15.84
C ARG A 387 2.43 12.63 -15.56
N ALA A 388 3.39 11.84 -15.05
CA ALA A 388 3.16 10.45 -14.70
C ALA A 388 2.07 10.30 -13.62
N ALA A 389 2.03 11.17 -12.61
CA ALA A 389 1.01 11.15 -11.56
C ALA A 389 -0.41 11.27 -12.15
N GLY A 390 -0.62 12.20 -13.10
CA GLY A 390 -1.92 12.34 -13.76
C GLY A 390 -2.31 11.13 -14.62
N GLU A 391 -1.38 10.62 -15.43
CA GLU A 391 -1.59 9.44 -16.28
C GLU A 391 -1.87 8.19 -15.42
N LEU A 392 -1.09 7.97 -14.36
CA LEU A 392 -1.21 6.83 -13.48
C LEU A 392 -2.43 6.92 -12.54
N ALA A 393 -2.86 8.13 -12.14
CA ALA A 393 -4.13 8.30 -11.45
C ALA A 393 -5.32 7.85 -12.31
N ALA A 394 -5.29 8.14 -13.62
CA ALA A 394 -6.30 7.68 -14.57
C ALA A 394 -6.23 6.16 -14.83
N VAL A 395 -5.05 5.55 -14.75
CA VAL A 395 -4.92 4.07 -14.78
C VAL A 395 -5.50 3.47 -13.50
N SER A 396 -5.13 3.99 -12.33
CA SER A 396 -5.59 3.52 -11.03
C SER A 396 -7.11 3.58 -10.89
N SER A 397 -7.75 4.66 -11.37
CA SER A 397 -9.19 4.87 -11.27
C SER A 397 -10.03 3.82 -12.01
N ARG A 398 -9.46 3.13 -13.01
CA ARG A 398 -10.13 2.01 -13.70
C ARG A 398 -10.56 0.92 -12.73
N THR A 399 -9.79 0.72 -11.65
CA THR A 399 -10.12 -0.24 -10.60
C THR A 399 -11.36 0.19 -9.83
N SER A 400 -11.52 1.48 -9.53
CA SER A 400 -12.73 1.99 -8.87
C SER A 400 -13.96 1.94 -9.76
N VAL A 401 -13.80 2.27 -11.04
CA VAL A 401 -14.87 2.19 -12.05
C VAL A 401 -15.36 0.75 -12.16
N ALA A 402 -14.45 -0.22 -12.22
CA ALA A 402 -14.80 -1.64 -12.23
C ALA A 402 -15.61 -2.08 -11.00
N VAL A 403 -15.29 -1.58 -9.79
CA VAL A 403 -16.13 -1.83 -8.60
C VAL A 403 -17.51 -1.20 -8.77
N ALA A 404 -17.58 0.04 -9.27
CA ALA A 404 -18.85 0.73 -9.49
C ALA A 404 -19.75 0.03 -10.50
N ASP A 405 -19.17 -0.53 -11.57
CA ASP A 405 -19.88 -1.32 -12.57
C ASP A 405 -20.42 -2.63 -11.98
N LEU A 406 -19.61 -3.32 -11.16
CA LEU A 406 -20.05 -4.54 -10.46
C LEU A 406 -21.21 -4.29 -9.48
N MET A 407 -21.29 -3.11 -8.87
CA MET A 407 -22.45 -2.72 -8.05
C MET A 407 -23.72 -2.52 -8.88
N GLY A 408 -23.59 -2.07 -10.13
CA GLY A 408 -24.73 -1.76 -11.02
C GLY A 408 -25.27 -2.95 -11.81
N GLY A 409 -24.49 -4.01 -11.97
CA GLY A 409 -24.88 -5.22 -12.72
C GLY A 409 -25.62 -6.30 -11.91
N ALA A 410 -25.92 -6.04 -10.63
CA ALA A 410 -26.50 -7.02 -9.70
C ALA A 410 -28.05 -7.06 -9.68
N GLU A 411 -28.71 -6.59 -10.76
CA GLU A 411 -30.18 -6.65 -10.92
C GLU A 411 -30.68 -8.00 -11.44
#